data_AF-A0A060BZ72-F1
#
_entry.id   AF-A0A060BZ72-F1
#
_cell.length_a   1.000
_cell.length_b   1.000
_cell.length_c   1.000
_cell.angle_alpha   90.00
_cell.angle_beta   90.00
_cell.angle_gamma   90.00
#
_symmetry.space_group_name_H-M   'P 1'
#
loop_
_entity.id
_entity.type
_entity.pdbx_description
1 polymer ?
#
loop_
_entity_poly.entity_id
_entity_poly.type
_entity_poly.pdbx_seq_one_letter_code
_entity_poly.pdbx_strand_id
1 'polypeptide(L)'
;MHPRKGVVDLLHAFASLRPSNPEAVLYLAGEGPMLQDYKDLAEELGLGASAVFLGFCDDPRQYLHAADIFVLASHADPGPLVIAEARYAGLPIIATDVDGIPAM
;
A
#
# COMPACT_ATOMS: atom_id res chain seq x y z
N MET A 1 0.17 -8.28 -6.27
CA MET A 1 0.92 -7.20 -6.93
C MET A 1 0.62 -7.23 -8.42
N HIS A 2 -0.23 -6.31 -8.86
CA HIS A 2 -0.73 -6.19 -10.23
C HIS A 2 -0.80 -4.70 -10.58
N PRO A 3 -0.57 -4.26 -11.83
CA PRO A 3 -0.51 -2.83 -12.19
C PRO A 3 -1.72 -2.02 -11.70
N ARG A 4 -2.93 -2.57 -11.86
CA ARG A 4 -4.19 -1.97 -11.37
C ARG A 4 -4.25 -1.63 -9.87
N LYS A 5 -3.32 -2.12 -9.04
CA LYS A 5 -3.27 -1.82 -7.60
C LYS A 5 -2.52 -0.51 -7.29
N GLY A 6 -1.98 0.17 -8.31
CA GLY A 6 -1.36 1.50 -8.19
C GLY A 6 -0.12 1.54 -7.28
N VAL A 7 0.61 0.43 -7.17
CA VAL A 7 1.82 0.36 -6.32
C VAL A 7 2.89 1.34 -6.79
N VAL A 8 2.98 1.60 -8.10
CA VAL A 8 3.90 2.61 -8.68
C VAL A 8 3.61 3.99 -8.12
N ASP A 9 2.35 4.43 -8.14
CA ASP A 9 1.95 5.74 -7.63
C ASP A 9 2.20 5.84 -6.12
N LEU A 10 1.91 4.76 -5.39
CA LEU A 10 2.14 4.68 -3.96
C LEU A 10 3.63 4.81 -3.62
N LEU A 11 4.52 4.15 -4.37
CA LEU A 11 5.97 4.25 -4.18
C LEU A 11 6.49 5.65 -4.46
N HIS A 12 6.06 6.29 -5.56
CA HIS A 12 6.43 7.67 -5.86
C HIS A 12 5.90 8.66 -4.81
N ALA A 13 4.65 8.50 -4.37
CA ALA A 13 4.07 9.33 -3.33
C ALA A 13 4.84 9.17 -2.01
N PHE A 14 5.17 7.95 -1.61
CA PHE A 14 5.95 7.67 -0.41
C PHE A 14 7.38 8.24 -0.48
N ALA A 15 8.04 8.13 -1.64
CA ALA A 15 9.35 8.75 -1.87
C ALA A 15 9.32 10.27 -1.72
N SER A 16 8.23 10.93 -2.14
CA SER A 16 8.06 12.38 -1.96
C SER A 16 7.79 12.79 -0.51
N LEU A 17 7.18 11.92 0.29
CA LEU A 17 6.84 12.16 1.70
C LEU A 17 8.06 12.02 2.63
N ARG A 18 8.94 11.08 2.29
CA ARG A 18 10.09 10.63 3.10
C ARG A 18 11.02 11.73 3.59
N PRO A 19 11.43 12.73 2.78
CA PRO A 19 12.32 13.80 3.24
C PRO A 19 11.77 14.57 4.45
N SER A 20 10.45 14.70 4.57
CA SER A 20 9.79 15.36 5.71
C SER A 20 9.38 14.39 6.82
N ASN A 21 9.42 13.08 6.55
CA ASN A 21 8.97 12.02 7.46
C ASN A 21 9.96 10.83 7.41
N PRO A 22 11.20 11.01 7.89
CA PRO A 22 12.26 10.02 7.72
C PRO A 22 11.99 8.68 8.44
N GLU A 23 11.20 8.72 9.52
CA GLU A 23 10.80 7.53 10.30
C GLU A 23 9.63 6.76 9.66
N ALA A 24 8.99 7.29 8.62
CA ALA A 24 7.87 6.61 7.98
C ALA A 24 8.34 5.32 7.29
N VAL A 25 7.57 4.24 7.46
CA VAL A 25 7.80 2.93 6.84
C VAL A 25 6.56 2.53 6.04
N LEU A 26 6.76 2.05 4.81
CA LEU A 26 5.69 1.58 3.95
C LEU A 26 5.68 0.06 3.93
N TYR A 27 4.65 -0.57 4.50
CA TYR A 27 4.44 -2.00 4.39
C TYR A 27 3.57 -2.33 3.17
N LEU A 28 4.10 -3.16 2.27
CA LEU A 28 3.41 -3.61 1.05
C LEU A 28 3.06 -5.10 1.18
N ALA A 29 1.80 -5.38 1.48
CA ALA A 29 1.25 -6.73 1.56
C ALA A 29 0.72 -7.21 0.20
N GLY A 30 1.00 -8.47 -0.11
CA GLY A 30 0.55 -9.16 -1.31
C GLY A 30 1.69 -9.62 -2.21
N GLU A 31 1.40 -10.63 -3.02
CA GLU A 31 2.31 -11.21 -4.00
C GLU A 31 1.77 -11.03 -5.43
N GLY A 32 2.62 -11.14 -6.43
CA GLY A 32 2.18 -11.15 -7.82
C GLY A 32 3.32 -10.91 -8.80
N PRO A 33 3.02 -10.96 -10.11
CA PRO A 33 4.04 -10.93 -11.15
C PRO A 33 4.89 -9.65 -11.15
N MET A 34 4.32 -8.53 -10.72
CA MET A 34 5.02 -7.23 -10.68
C MET A 34 5.89 -7.02 -9.44
N LEU A 35 5.99 -8.01 -8.55
CA LEU A 35 6.69 -7.83 -7.26
C LEU A 35 8.16 -7.42 -7.45
N GLN A 36 8.86 -8.01 -8.42
CA GLN A 36 10.27 -7.67 -8.65
C GLN A 36 10.39 -6.25 -9.21
N ASP A 37 9.61 -5.90 -10.23
CA ASP A 37 9.61 -4.55 -10.82
C ASP A 37 9.34 -3.46 -9.77
N TYR A 38 8.48 -3.72 -8.78
CA TYR A 38 8.21 -2.76 -7.71
C TYR A 38 9.33 -2.66 -6.68
N LYS A 39 10.06 -3.76 -6.43
CA LYS A 39 11.26 -3.72 -5.58
C LYS A 39 12.37 -2.92 -6.25
N ASP A 40 12.57 -3.13 -7.55
CA ASP A 40 13.57 -2.42 -8.35
C ASP A 40 13.23 -0.92 -8.38
N LEU A 41 11.97 -0.55 -8.61
CA LEU A 41 11.51 0.85 -8.53
C LEU A 41 11.73 1.45 -7.13
N ALA A 42 11.47 0.69 -6.05
CA ALA A 42 11.70 1.19 -4.69
C ALA A 42 13.19 1.45 -4.42
N GLU A 43 14.09 0.64 -4.99
CA GLU A 43 15.54 0.86 -4.94
C GLU A 43 15.95 2.10 -5.75
N GLU A 44 15.44 2.26 -6.97
CA GLU A 44 15.66 3.45 -7.82
C GLU A 44 15.21 4.74 -7.14
N LEU A 45 14.11 4.69 -6.38
CA LEU A 45 13.60 5.80 -5.59
C LEU A 45 14.35 6.03 -4.26
N GLY A 46 15.35 5.21 -3.95
CA GLY A 46 16.14 5.33 -2.72
C GLY A 46 15.35 5.00 -1.45
N LEU A 47 14.30 4.19 -1.54
CA LEU A 47 13.47 3.83 -0.39
C LEU A 47 14.18 2.81 0.52
N GLY A 48 14.97 1.87 -0.02
CA GLY A 48 15.73 0.89 0.78
C GLY A 48 14.85 0.11 1.76
N ALA A 49 15.27 0.01 3.03
CA ALA A 49 14.51 -0.64 4.12
C ALA A 49 13.16 0.04 4.44
N SER A 50 12.98 1.21 3.85
CA SER A 50 11.78 1.91 3.44
C SER A 50 10.44 1.22 3.29
N ALA A 51 10.46 0.48 2.20
CA ALA A 51 9.34 -0.13 1.56
C ALA A 51 9.52 -1.62 1.84
N VAL A 52 8.80 -2.10 2.84
CA VAL A 52 8.89 -3.46 3.32
C VAL A 52 7.87 -4.29 2.54
N PHE A 53 8.37 -5.05 1.58
CA PHE A 53 7.56 -5.99 0.80
C PHE A 53 7.33 -7.26 1.61
N LEU A 54 6.15 -7.38 2.21
CA LEU A 54 5.78 -8.51 3.08
C LEU A 54 5.49 -9.79 2.29
N GLY A 55 5.20 -9.68 0.99
CA GLY A 55 4.76 -10.81 0.17
C GLY A 55 3.35 -11.27 0.55
N PHE A 56 3.04 -12.54 0.29
CA PHE A 56 1.76 -13.12 0.69
C PHE A 56 1.59 -13.07 2.22
N CYS A 57 0.51 -12.44 2.67
CA CYS A 57 0.15 -12.33 4.09
C CYS A 57 -1.16 -13.08 4.32
N ASP A 58 -1.08 -14.26 4.93
CA ASP A 58 -2.25 -15.07 5.28
C ASP A 58 -3.14 -14.35 6.31
N ASP A 59 -2.51 -13.67 7.29
CA ASP A 59 -3.18 -12.83 8.26
C ASP A 59 -2.62 -11.40 8.26
N PRO A 60 -3.30 -10.44 7.59
CA PRO A 60 -2.86 -9.06 7.52
C PRO A 60 -3.18 -8.25 8.80
N ARG A 61 -3.97 -8.80 9.75
CA ARG A 61 -4.49 -8.03 10.89
C ARG A 61 -3.39 -7.45 11.76
N GLN A 62 -2.30 -8.19 11.97
CA GLN A 62 -1.16 -7.71 12.75
C GLN A 62 -0.54 -6.44 12.15
N TYR A 63 -0.49 -6.34 10.82
CA TYR A 63 0.06 -5.17 10.12
C TYR A 63 -0.94 -4.03 10.13
N LEU A 64 -2.23 -4.32 9.93
CA LEU A 64 -3.29 -3.31 10.02
C LEU A 64 -3.34 -2.70 11.43
N HIS A 65 -3.28 -3.51 12.50
CA HIS A 65 -3.29 -2.99 13.87
C HIS A 65 -2.01 -2.23 14.26
N ALA A 66 -0.89 -2.48 13.58
CA ALA A 66 0.37 -1.79 13.82
C ALA A 66 0.57 -0.54 12.96
N ALA A 67 -0.29 -0.31 11.95
CA ALA A 67 -0.18 0.82 11.04
C ALA A 67 -0.82 2.09 11.62
N ASP A 68 -0.32 3.24 11.21
CA ASP A 68 -0.94 4.54 11.51
C ASP A 68 -1.99 4.95 10.46
N ILE A 69 -1.80 4.53 9.21
CA ILE A 69 -2.64 4.87 8.05
C ILE A 69 -2.70 3.68 7.09
N PHE A 70 -3.87 3.41 6.52
CA PHE A 70 -4.02 2.48 5.40
C PHE A 70 -4.15 3.25 4.07
N VAL A 71 -3.47 2.77 3.02
CA VAL A 71 -3.52 3.37 1.68
C VAL A 71 -3.93 2.33 0.64
N LEU A 72 -4.96 2.64 -0.15
CA LEU A 72 -5.37 1.85 -1.32
C LEU A 72 -5.31 2.71 -2.59
N ALA A 73 -4.21 2.60 -3.33
CA ALA A 73 -3.96 3.38 -4.56
C ALA A 73 -4.52 2.73 -5.84
N SER A 74 -5.49 1.83 -5.74
CA SER A 74 -5.98 1.05 -6.89
C SER A 74 -6.49 1.93 -8.04
N HIS A 75 -6.23 1.55 -9.28
CA HIS A 75 -6.82 2.16 -10.48
C HIS A 75 -8.16 1.53 -10.88
N ALA A 76 -8.43 0.32 -10.39
CA ALA A 76 -9.70 -0.37 -10.57
C ALA A 76 -9.92 -1.38 -9.42
N ASP A 77 -11.03 -1.26 -8.71
CA ASP A 77 -11.42 -2.12 -7.60
C ASP A 77 -12.93 -2.01 -7.29
N PRO A 78 -13.77 -2.92 -7.80
CA PRO A 78 -15.23 -2.80 -7.64
C PRO A 78 -15.72 -3.07 -6.22
N GLY A 79 -14.89 -3.66 -5.35
CA GLY A 79 -15.27 -4.00 -3.98
C GLY A 79 -14.10 -4.52 -3.15
N PRO A 80 -13.10 -3.68 -2.83
CA PRO A 80 -11.96 -4.10 -2.04
C PRO A 80 -12.34 -4.35 -0.58
N LEU A 81 -12.48 -5.62 -0.20
CA LEU A 81 -12.75 -6.03 1.18
C LEU A 81 -11.71 -5.46 2.18
N VAL A 82 -10.49 -5.22 1.73
CA VAL A 82 -9.41 -4.64 2.56
C VAL A 82 -9.74 -3.26 3.12
N ILE A 83 -10.64 -2.48 2.48
CA ILE A 83 -11.13 -1.23 3.07
C ILE A 83 -11.94 -1.51 4.34
N ALA A 84 -12.81 -2.52 4.31
CA ALA A 84 -13.59 -2.91 5.49
C ALA A 84 -12.68 -3.45 6.61
N GLU A 85 -11.64 -4.21 6.26
CA GLU A 85 -10.62 -4.69 7.21
C GLU A 85 -9.85 -3.53 7.85
N ALA A 86 -9.41 -2.55 7.06
CA ALA A 86 -8.74 -1.35 7.56
C ALA A 86 -9.65 -0.50 8.46
N ARG A 87 -10.94 -0.36 8.11
CA ARG A 87 -11.94 0.29 8.97
C ARG A 87 -12.14 -0.44 10.28
N TYR A 88 -12.23 -1.76 10.23
CA TYR A 88 -12.36 -2.59 11.43
C TYR A 88 -11.14 -2.45 12.35
N ALA A 89 -9.94 -2.28 11.78
CA ALA A 89 -8.72 -1.99 12.52
C ALA A 89 -8.66 -0.54 13.07
N GLY A 90 -9.63 0.32 12.73
CA GLY A 90 -9.69 1.71 13.20
C GLY A 90 -8.75 2.67 12.46
N LEU A 91 -8.26 2.28 11.29
CA LEU A 91 -7.28 3.07 10.55
C LEU A 91 -7.94 4.23 9.78
N PRO A 92 -7.32 5.42 9.76
CA PRO A 92 -7.51 6.39 8.69
C PRO A 92 -7.20 5.76 7.33
N ILE A 93 -8.03 6.06 6.32
CA ILE A 93 -7.91 5.47 4.98
C ILE A 93 -7.69 6.58 3.95
N ILE A 94 -6.65 6.42 3.14
CA ILE A 94 -6.43 7.17 1.91
C ILE A 94 -6.67 6.22 0.75
N ALA A 95 -7.63 6.51 -0.12
CA ALA A 95 -7.92 5.65 -1.26
C ALA A 95 -8.26 6.47 -2.50
N THR A 96 -8.07 5.87 -3.67
CA THR A 96 -8.44 6.44 -4.97
C THR A 96 -9.95 6.47 -5.18
N ASP A 97 -10.44 7.50 -5.87
CA ASP A 97 -11.86 7.67 -6.22
C ASP A 97 -12.20 6.90 -7.52
N VAL A 98 -12.21 5.57 -7.44
CA VAL A 98 -12.49 4.69 -8.60
C VAL A 98 -13.42 3.54 -8.24
N ASP A 99 -14.24 3.11 -9.21
CA ASP A 99 -15.18 1.99 -9.09
C ASP A 99 -16.01 2.03 -7.78
N GLY A 100 -15.91 0.98 -6.95
CA GLY A 100 -16.68 0.84 -5.72
C GLY A 100 -16.02 1.48 -4.50
N ILE A 101 -14.76 1.92 -4.60
CA ILE A 101 -13.97 2.45 -3.47
C ILE A 101 -14.68 3.59 -2.71
N PRO A 102 -15.31 4.58 -3.36
CA PRO A 102 -15.92 5.73 -2.66
C PRO A 102 -17.13 5.35 -1.81
N ALA A 103 -17.80 4.24 -2.15
CA ALA A 103 -19.00 3.76 -1.46
C ALA A 103 -18.68 2.73 -0.35
N MET A 104 -17.43 2.25 -0.31
CA MET A 104 -16.97 1.27 0.67
C MET A 104 -16.77 1.85 2.04
#